data_AF-A0AAP6JD06-F1
#
_entry.id   AF-A0AAP6JD06-F1
#
_cell.length_a   1.000
_cell.length_b   1.000
_cell.length_c   1.000
_cell.angle_alpha   90.00
_cell.angle_beta   90.00
_cell.angle_gamma   90.00
#
_symmetry.space_group_name_H-M   'P 1'
#
loop_
_entity.id
_entity.type
_entity.pdbx_description
1 polymer ?
#
loop_
_entity_poly.entity_id
_entity_poly.type
_entity_poly.pdbx_seq_one_letter_code
_entity_poly.pdbx_strand_id
1 'polypeptide(L)'
;MTRKKRSQRLKPVQKLAGQGEKDASRALGQSQQALAEQEARLEQLRSYREEYRQMFEGKDRAVDPRRLRDERAFLARLDEVIRQQEGVVQSNMAEFEDKREGWIEARSRVNALDRAAERYRSGEQREQDKREQRDQDELAGRRSQD
;
A
#
# COMPACT_ATOMS: atom_id res chain seq x y z
N MET A 1 12.23 -41.88 -9.00
CA MET A 1 12.23 -40.43 -8.67
C MET A 1 10.89 -40.06 -8.04
N THR A 2 10.87 -39.66 -6.76
CA THR A 2 9.65 -39.25 -6.06
C THR A 2 9.16 -37.90 -6.62
N ARG A 3 7.97 -37.89 -7.24
CA ARG A 3 7.35 -36.66 -7.76
C ARG A 3 7.13 -35.68 -6.58
N LYS A 4 7.63 -34.43 -6.70
CA LYS A 4 7.44 -33.40 -5.66
C LYS A 4 5.96 -33.23 -5.31
N LYS A 5 5.68 -33.18 -4.00
CA LYS A 5 4.36 -32.84 -3.42
C LYS A 5 3.84 -31.52 -4.01
N ARG A 6 2.53 -31.39 -4.24
CA ARG A 6 1.90 -30.18 -4.82
C ARG A 6 2.17 -28.95 -3.97
N SER A 7 2.14 -29.10 -2.64
CA SER A 7 2.50 -28.04 -1.69
C SER A 7 3.93 -27.51 -1.94
N GLN A 8 4.89 -28.39 -2.22
CA GLN A 8 6.28 -28.01 -2.50
C GLN A 8 6.45 -27.29 -3.84
N ARG A 9 5.62 -27.62 -4.83
CA ARG A 9 5.62 -26.96 -6.15
C ARG A 9 5.02 -25.55 -6.09
N LEU A 10 4.18 -25.25 -5.11
CA LEU A 10 3.56 -23.94 -4.93
C LEU A 10 4.47 -22.94 -4.19
N LYS A 11 5.44 -23.42 -3.40
CA LYS A 11 6.37 -22.58 -2.62
C LYS A 11 7.07 -21.46 -3.44
N PRO A 12 7.59 -21.70 -4.65
CA PRO A 12 8.22 -20.63 -5.44
C PRO A 12 7.24 -19.52 -5.83
N VAL A 13 6.00 -19.88 -6.16
CA VAL A 13 4.94 -18.94 -6.53
C VAL A 13 4.51 -18.11 -5.32
N GLN A 14 4.37 -18.73 -4.15
CA GLN A 14 4.12 -18.02 -2.89
C GLN A 14 5.23 -17.03 -2.55
N LYS A 15 6.50 -17.45 -2.69
CA LYS A 15 7.65 -16.57 -2.43
C LYS A 15 7.64 -15.36 -3.35
N LEU A 16 7.37 -15.56 -4.64
CA LEU A 16 7.29 -14.47 -5.61
C LEU A 16 6.13 -13.52 -5.30
N ALA A 17 4.95 -14.06 -5.00
CA ALA A 17 3.80 -13.23 -4.62
C ALA A 17 4.05 -12.44 -3.34
N GLY A 18 4.67 -13.06 -2.33
CA GLY A 18 5.05 -12.38 -1.09
C GLY A 18 6.11 -11.30 -1.29
N GLN A 19 7.01 -11.45 -2.26
CA GLN A 19 7.93 -10.37 -2.63
C GLN A 19 7.18 -9.22 -3.29
N GLY A 20 6.27 -9.51 -4.24
CA GLY A 20 5.44 -8.50 -4.88
C GLY A 20 4.57 -7.72 -3.89
N GLU A 21 4.00 -8.38 -2.88
CA GLU A 21 3.26 -7.71 -1.81
C GLU A 21 4.13 -6.76 -0.99
N LYS A 22 5.36 -7.18 -0.64
CA LYS A 22 6.32 -6.32 0.06
C LYS A 22 6.73 -5.10 -0.78
N ASP A 23 6.90 -5.30 -2.08
CA ASP A 23 7.25 -4.22 -3.00
C ASP A 23 6.10 -3.22 -3.12
N ALA A 24 4.86 -3.70 -3.28
CA ALA A 24 3.66 -2.87 -3.28
C ALA A 24 3.44 -2.12 -1.96
N SER A 25 3.69 -2.78 -0.81
CA SER A 25 3.61 -2.15 0.51
C SER A 25 4.64 -1.03 0.67
N ARG A 26 5.87 -1.21 0.17
CA ARG A 26 6.90 -0.15 0.17
C ARG A 26 6.50 1.02 -0.72
N ALA A 27 5.99 0.75 -1.92
CA ALA A 27 5.53 1.79 -2.83
C ALA A 27 4.37 2.61 -2.22
N LEU A 28 3.40 1.93 -1.59
CA LEU A 28 2.29 2.58 -0.88
C LEU A 28 2.79 3.49 0.25
N GLY A 29 3.75 3.02 1.04
CA GLY A 29 4.36 3.84 2.11
C GLY A 29 5.07 5.08 1.57
N GLN A 30 5.77 4.94 0.45
CA GLN A 30 6.43 6.08 -0.22
C GLN A 30 5.42 7.09 -0.74
N SER A 31 4.35 6.65 -1.42
CA SER A 31 3.29 7.55 -1.90
C SER A 31 2.55 8.23 -0.76
N GLN A 32 2.35 7.54 0.38
CA GLN A 32 1.73 8.11 1.56
C GLN A 32 2.58 9.24 2.16
N GLN A 33 3.89 9.02 2.27
CA GLN A 33 4.82 10.05 2.74
C GLN A 33 4.84 11.25 1.79
N ALA A 34 4.91 11.01 0.48
CA ALA A 34 4.89 12.07 -0.52
C ALA A 34 3.60 12.91 -0.44
N LEU A 35 2.43 12.27 -0.34
CA LEU A 35 1.16 12.96 -0.14
C LEU A 35 1.18 13.84 1.12
N ALA A 36 1.59 13.29 2.26
CA ALA A 36 1.65 14.03 3.52
C ALA A 36 2.59 15.26 3.45
N GLU A 37 3.72 15.14 2.76
CA GLU A 37 4.64 16.26 2.52
C GLU A 37 4.00 17.37 1.67
N GLN A 38 3.23 17.01 0.64
CA GLN A 38 2.54 17.99 -0.21
C GLN A 38 1.35 18.65 0.50
N GLU A 39 0.61 17.90 1.33
CA GLU A 39 -0.46 18.44 2.17
C GLU A 39 0.09 19.44 3.20
N ALA A 40 1.20 19.10 3.87
CA ALA A 40 1.86 20.02 4.80
C ALA A 40 2.32 21.31 4.12
N ARG A 41 2.87 21.22 2.91
CA ARG A 41 3.25 22.39 2.11
C ARG A 41 2.05 23.24 1.72
N LEU A 42 0.94 22.62 1.32
CA LEU A 42 -0.30 23.34 1.01
C LEU A 42 -0.82 24.10 2.23
N GLU A 43 -0.81 23.47 3.40
CA GLU A 43 -1.22 24.10 4.64
C GLU A 43 -0.34 25.30 4.98
N GLN A 44 0.99 25.15 4.88
CA GLN A 44 1.93 26.26 5.08
C GLN A 44 1.65 27.45 4.16
N LEU A 45 1.35 27.21 2.87
CA LEU A 45 1.01 28.29 1.93
C LEU A 45 -0.29 28.99 2.32
N ARG A 46 -1.30 28.23 2.76
CA ARG A 46 -2.59 28.77 3.21
C ARG A 46 -2.44 29.57 4.51
N SER A 47 -1.69 29.06 5.48
CA SER A 47 -1.39 29.79 6.72
C SER A 47 -0.64 31.08 6.42
N TYR A 48 0.42 31.02 5.60
CA TYR A 48 1.20 32.20 5.23
C TYR A 48 0.35 33.27 4.54
N ARG A 49 -0.57 32.87 3.65
CA ARG A 49 -1.51 33.79 3.00
C ARG A 49 -2.39 34.51 4.02
N GLU A 50 -2.93 33.78 4.99
CA GLU A 50 -3.81 34.33 6.01
C GLU A 50 -3.06 35.27 6.95
N GLU A 51 -1.88 34.88 7.42
CA GLU A 51 -0.99 35.73 8.20
C GLU A 51 -0.63 37.02 7.44
N TYR A 52 -0.31 36.90 6.15
CA TYR A 52 -0.04 38.05 5.30
C TYR A 52 -1.24 38.98 5.25
N ARG A 53 -2.44 38.48 4.97
CA ARG A 53 -3.66 39.28 4.94
C ARG A 53 -3.92 40.04 6.25
N GLN A 54 -3.79 39.36 7.39
CA GLN A 54 -4.00 39.96 8.71
C GLN A 54 -3.00 41.08 9.03
N MET A 55 -1.75 40.96 8.59
CA MET A 55 -0.74 42.03 8.75
C MET A 55 -1.09 43.34 8.02
N PHE A 56 -1.94 43.28 6.99
CA PHE A 56 -2.38 44.45 6.22
C PHE A 56 -3.74 44.98 6.69
N GLU A 57 -4.67 44.13 7.12
CA GLU A 57 -5.96 44.54 7.70
C GLU A 57 -5.78 45.33 9.02
N GLY A 58 -4.73 45.06 9.81
CA GLY A 58 -4.43 45.79 11.05
C GLY A 58 -3.80 47.19 10.88
N LYS A 59 -3.54 47.66 9.65
CA LYS A 59 -2.85 48.95 9.37
C LYS A 59 -3.79 49.96 8.72
N ASP A 60 -4.86 50.32 9.42
CA ASP A 60 -5.62 51.52 9.09
C ASP A 60 -4.80 52.77 9.44
N ARG A 61 -4.60 53.66 8.44
CA ARG A 61 -4.61 55.15 8.53
C ARG A 61 -3.67 55.95 7.61
N ALA A 62 -2.96 55.34 6.65
CA ALA A 62 -2.34 56.09 5.53
C ALA A 62 -1.70 55.16 4.48
N VAL A 63 -2.45 54.21 3.91
CA VAL A 63 -1.87 53.30 2.91
C VAL A 63 -1.87 53.96 1.53
N ASP A 64 -0.67 54.23 1.00
CA ASP A 64 -0.44 54.67 -0.39
C ASP A 64 -1.19 53.74 -1.38
N PRO A 65 -2.00 54.26 -2.31
CA PRO A 65 -2.67 53.49 -3.35
C PRO A 65 -1.74 52.53 -4.13
N ARG A 66 -0.46 52.86 -4.28
CA ARG A 66 0.54 51.97 -4.88
C ARG A 66 0.78 50.72 -4.04
N ARG A 67 0.90 50.88 -2.72
CA ARG A 67 1.12 49.79 -1.77
C ARG A 67 -0.08 48.83 -1.71
N LEU A 68 -1.30 49.35 -1.79
CA LEU A 68 -2.52 48.53 -1.90
C LEU A 68 -2.55 47.71 -3.20
N ARG A 69 -2.08 48.29 -4.32
CA ARG A 69 -1.98 47.59 -5.60
C ARG A 69 -0.96 46.45 -5.54
N ASP A 70 0.21 46.71 -4.97
CA ASP A 70 1.29 45.72 -4.86
C ASP A 70 0.90 44.55 -3.96
N GLU A 71 0.21 44.82 -2.84
CA GLU A 71 -0.34 43.81 -1.94
C GLU A 71 -1.35 42.89 -2.66
N ARG A 72 -2.34 43.48 -3.36
CA ARG A 72 -3.33 42.72 -4.13
C ARG A 72 -2.68 41.87 -5.22
N ALA A 73 -1.65 42.40 -5.89
CA ALA A 73 -0.91 41.66 -6.90
C ALA A 73 -0.13 40.48 -6.30
N PHE A 74 0.45 40.65 -5.11
CA PHE A 74 1.14 39.58 -4.39
C PHE A 74 0.18 38.49 -3.94
N LEU A 75 -0.95 38.85 -3.30
CA LEU A 75 -1.98 37.91 -2.89
C LEU A 75 -2.53 37.11 -4.07
N ALA A 76 -2.75 37.75 -5.22
CA ALA A 76 -3.20 37.06 -6.43
C ALA A 76 -2.17 36.03 -6.95
N ARG A 77 -0.87 36.32 -6.85
CA ARG A 77 0.20 35.37 -7.18
C ARG A 77 0.27 34.22 -6.19
N LEU A 78 0.09 34.51 -4.89
CA LEU A 78 0.08 33.48 -3.85
C LEU A 78 -1.13 32.54 -4.01
N ASP A 79 -2.30 33.07 -4.36
CA ASP A 79 -3.49 32.28 -4.70
C ASP A 79 -3.23 31.35 -5.89
N GLU A 80 -2.49 31.80 -6.91
CA GLU A 80 -2.12 30.96 -8.03
C GLU A 80 -1.17 29.83 -7.63
N VAL A 81 -0.17 30.11 -6.79
CA VAL A 81 0.74 29.09 -6.25
C VAL A 81 -0.02 28.07 -5.40
N ILE A 82 -0.98 28.51 -4.58
CA ILE A 82 -1.84 27.62 -3.79
C ILE A 82 -2.66 26.71 -4.71
N ARG A 83 -3.29 27.24 -5.75
CA ARG A 83 -4.04 26.43 -6.73
C ARG A 83 -3.16 25.38 -7.41
N GLN A 84 -1.93 25.75 -7.77
CA GLN A 84 -0.98 24.81 -8.34
C GLN A 84 -0.61 23.70 -7.33
N GLN A 85 -0.35 24.06 -6.07
CA GLN A 85 -0.06 23.10 -5.02
C GLN A 85 -1.25 22.18 -4.71
N GLU A 86 -2.49 22.69 -4.77
CA GLU A 86 -3.71 21.86 -4.67
C GLU A 86 -3.75 20.81 -5.78
N GLY A 87 -3.40 21.17 -7.02
CA GLY A 87 -3.29 20.22 -8.13
C GLY A 87 -2.22 19.14 -7.90
N VAL A 88 -1.09 19.51 -7.28
CA VAL A 88 -0.03 18.56 -6.89
C VAL A 88 -0.54 17.59 -5.82
N VAL A 89 -1.24 18.09 -4.79
CA VAL A 89 -1.83 17.24 -3.74
C VAL A 89 -2.84 16.27 -4.34
N GLN A 90 -3.73 16.75 -5.21
CA GLN A 90 -4.71 15.88 -5.89
C GLN A 90 -4.04 14.77 -6.71
N SER A 91 -2.95 15.09 -7.40
CA SER A 91 -2.17 14.10 -8.17
C SER A 91 -1.52 13.06 -7.26
N ASN A 92 -0.93 13.47 -6.14
CA ASN A 92 -0.35 12.55 -5.15
C ASN A 92 -1.42 11.69 -4.46
N MET A 93 -2.62 12.23 -4.23
CA MET A 93 -3.74 11.49 -3.67
C MET A 93 -4.22 10.39 -4.63
N ALA A 94 -4.32 10.70 -5.93
CA ALA A 94 -4.64 9.71 -6.95
C ALA A 94 -3.55 8.61 -7.04
N GLU A 95 -2.27 8.98 -6.97
CA GLU A 95 -1.17 8.01 -6.95
C GLU A 95 -1.21 7.12 -5.69
N PHE A 96 -1.47 7.70 -4.52
CA PHE A 96 -1.63 6.94 -3.29
C PHE A 96 -2.75 5.90 -3.38
N GLU A 97 -3.92 6.27 -3.90
CA GLU A 97 -5.03 5.32 -4.07
C GLU A 97 -4.69 4.21 -5.08
N ASP A 98 -4.03 4.53 -6.20
CA ASP A 98 -3.53 3.53 -7.16
C ASP A 98 -2.58 2.52 -6.49
N LYS A 99 -1.61 3.00 -5.70
CA LYS A 99 -0.70 2.10 -4.96
C LYS A 99 -1.44 1.29 -3.89
N ARG A 100 -2.46 1.88 -3.28
CA ARG A 100 -3.27 1.22 -2.26
C ARG A 100 -4.07 0.07 -2.85
N GLU A 101 -4.72 0.28 -3.99
CA GLU A 101 -5.41 -0.77 -4.73
C GLU A 101 -4.45 -1.89 -5.13
N GLY A 102 -3.31 -1.55 -5.72
CA GLY A 102 -2.28 -2.53 -6.10
C GLY A 102 -1.75 -3.36 -4.91
N TRP A 103 -1.59 -2.74 -3.73
CA TRP A 103 -1.22 -3.47 -2.51
C TRP A 103 -2.31 -4.42 -2.03
N ILE A 104 -3.59 -3.99 -2.06
CA ILE A 104 -4.73 -4.83 -1.67
C ILE A 104 -4.81 -6.06 -2.58
N GLU A 105 -4.65 -5.90 -3.89
CA GLU A 105 -4.63 -7.00 -4.84
C GLU A 105 -3.47 -7.98 -4.59
N ALA A 106 -2.26 -7.46 -4.38
CA ALA A 106 -1.09 -8.28 -4.07
C ALA A 106 -1.28 -9.07 -2.78
N ARG A 107 -1.81 -8.44 -1.73
CA ARG A 107 -2.14 -9.08 -0.45
C ARG A 107 -3.19 -10.18 -0.62
N SER A 108 -4.24 -9.92 -1.41
CA SER A 108 -5.28 -10.89 -1.72
C SER A 108 -4.70 -12.13 -2.41
N ARG A 109 -3.80 -11.93 -3.39
CA ARG A 109 -3.10 -13.01 -4.08
C ARG A 109 -2.24 -13.87 -3.14
N VAL A 110 -1.49 -13.25 -2.24
CA VAL A 110 -0.70 -13.96 -1.22
C VAL A 110 -1.61 -14.82 -0.34
N ASN A 111 -2.68 -14.24 0.19
CA ASN A 111 -3.65 -14.96 1.02
C ASN A 111 -4.28 -16.16 0.28
N ALA A 112 -4.62 -15.99 -1.00
CA ALA A 112 -5.17 -17.07 -1.81
C ALA A 112 -4.18 -18.22 -2.01
N LEU A 113 -2.90 -17.90 -2.28
CA LEU A 113 -1.84 -18.89 -2.42
C LEU A 113 -1.55 -19.62 -1.11
N ASP A 114 -1.58 -18.92 0.03
CA ASP A 114 -1.39 -19.51 1.35
C ASP A 114 -2.50 -20.51 1.70
N ARG A 115 -3.76 -20.14 1.42
CA ARG A 115 -4.90 -21.05 1.57
C ARG A 115 -4.77 -22.27 0.66
N ALA A 116 -4.35 -22.09 -0.59
CA ALA A 116 -4.14 -23.20 -1.52
C ALA A 116 -3.02 -24.14 -1.05
N ALA A 117 -1.91 -23.59 -0.56
CA ALA A 117 -0.80 -24.36 -0.01
C ALA A 117 -1.23 -25.20 1.20
N GLU A 118 -2.01 -24.61 2.10
CA GLU A 118 -2.54 -25.31 3.27
C GLU A 118 -3.44 -26.48 2.85
N ARG A 119 -4.39 -26.25 1.93
CA ARG A 119 -5.24 -27.33 1.39
C ARG A 119 -4.43 -28.46 0.76
N TYR A 120 -3.35 -28.16 0.05
CA TYR A 120 -2.46 -29.19 -0.50
C TYR A 120 -1.72 -29.95 0.59
N ARG A 121 -1.20 -29.26 1.62
CA ARG A 121 -0.54 -29.92 2.77
C ARG A 121 -1.48 -30.87 3.49
N SER A 122 -2.69 -30.42 3.83
CA SER A 122 -3.66 -31.26 4.54
C SER A 122 -4.10 -32.46 3.70
N GLY A 123 -4.28 -32.29 2.38
CA GLY A 123 -4.58 -33.40 1.48
C GLY A 123 -3.43 -34.40 1.37
N GLU A 124 -2.20 -33.93 1.27
CA GLU A 124 -1.01 -34.78 1.22
C GLU A 124 -0.77 -35.55 2.52
N GLN A 125 -1.09 -34.95 3.68
CA GLN A 125 -1.02 -35.63 4.98
C GLN A 125 -2.04 -36.77 5.05
N ARG A 126 -3.31 -36.50 4.71
CA ARG A 126 -4.37 -37.53 4.71
C ARG A 126 -4.03 -38.72 3.80
N GLU A 127 -3.47 -38.46 2.62
CA GLU A 127 -3.08 -39.53 1.71
C GLU A 127 -1.85 -40.31 2.20
N GLN A 128 -0.99 -39.68 3.00
CA GLN A 128 0.12 -40.35 3.66
C GLN A 128 -0.38 -41.23 4.82
N ASP A 129 -1.24 -40.71 5.69
CA ASP A 129 -1.81 -41.44 6.83
C ASP A 129 -2.56 -42.70 6.36
N LYS A 130 -3.35 -42.60 5.27
CA LYS A 130 -4.04 -43.76 4.67
C LYS A 130 -3.10 -44.84 4.15
N ARG A 131 -1.92 -44.45 3.63
CA ARG A 131 -0.92 -45.42 3.15
C ARG A 131 -0.24 -46.10 4.32
N GLU A 132 0.17 -45.33 5.33
CA GLU A 132 0.80 -45.86 6.54
C GLU A 132 -0.14 -46.84 7.27
N GLN A 133 -1.45 -46.54 7.34
CA GLN A 133 -2.44 -47.46 7.90
C GLN A 133 -2.53 -48.77 7.10
N ARG A 134 -2.61 -48.70 5.76
CA ARG A 134 -2.68 -49.91 4.91
C ARG A 134 -1.42 -50.77 5.05
N ASP A 135 -0.25 -50.16 5.09
CA ASP A 135 1.02 -50.88 5.22
C ASP A 135 1.10 -51.59 6.59
N GLN A 136 0.58 -50.97 7.66
CA GLN A 136 0.46 -51.58 8.98
C GLN A 136 -0.50 -52.77 9.00
N ASP A 137 -1.68 -52.63 8.37
CA ASP A 137 -2.68 -53.70 8.28
C ASP A 137 -2.14 -54.91 7.49
N GLU A 138 -1.41 -54.69 6.39
CA GLU A 138 -0.76 -55.75 5.61
C GLU A 138 0.32 -56.49 6.42
N LEU A 139 1.14 -55.77 7.17
CA LEU A 139 2.16 -56.35 8.04
C LEU A 139 1.53 -57.18 9.18
N ALA A 140 0.46 -56.68 9.78
CA ALA A 140 -0.28 -57.38 10.82
C ALA A 140 -0.93 -58.67 10.27
N GLY A 141 -1.56 -58.60 9.09
CA GLY A 141 -2.17 -59.75 8.42
C GLY A 141 -1.15 -60.85 8.10
N ARG A 142 0.05 -60.49 7.62
CA ARG A 142 1.13 -61.47 7.36
C ARG A 142 1.62 -62.15 8.63
N ARG A 143 1.77 -61.42 9.73
CA ARG A 143 2.20 -61.99 11.04
C ARG A 143 1.17 -62.91 11.69
N SER A 144 -0.11 -62.79 11.33
CA SER A 144 -1.16 -63.69 11.83
C SER A 144 -1.32 -64.98 11.03
N GLN A 145 -0.61 -65.13 9.90
CA GLN A 145 -0.66 -66.32 9.04
C GLN A 145 0.56 -67.23 9.19
N ASP A 146 1.60 -66.77 9.88
CA ASP A 146 2.73 -67.58 10.38
C ASP A 146 2.45 -68.07 11.80
#